data_AF-A0A920QR34-F1
#
_entry.id   AF-A0A920QR34-F1
#
_cell.length_a   1.000
_cell.length_b   1.000
_cell.length_c   1.000
_cell.angle_alpha   90.00
_cell.angle_beta   90.00
_cell.angle_gamma   90.00
#
_symmetry.space_group_name_H-M   'P 1'
#
loop_
_entity.id
_entity.type
_entity.pdbx_description
1 polymer ?
#
loop_
_entity_poly.entity_id
_entity_poly.type
_entity_poly.pdbx_seq_one_letter_code
_entity_poly.pdbx_strand_id
1 'polypeptide(L)'
;MVPRLDMVPIKITAVLRSRKIFLESGHSRLPVYEDTIDHVTGVIHARDILQRWQIMIVNLFWANFIRPAFFIPESKRLDGLLKRCKRNLFNLR
;
A
#
# COMPACT_ATOMS: atom_id res chain seq x y z
N MET A 1 12.90 -9.51 -0.78
CA MET A 1 12.60 -8.08 -0.55
C MET A 1 12.66 -7.40 -1.91
N VAL A 2 11.72 -6.51 -2.25
CA VAL A 2 11.84 -5.70 -3.48
C VAL A 2 12.80 -4.55 -3.17
N PRO A 3 13.88 -4.35 -3.94
CA PRO A 3 14.79 -3.22 -3.73
C PRO A 3 14.06 -1.88 -3.85
N ARG A 4 14.57 -0.86 -3.17
CA ARG A 4 13.95 0.48 -3.18
C ARG A 4 13.85 1.09 -4.57
N LEU A 5 14.86 0.86 -5.42
CA LEU A 5 14.88 1.35 -6.80
C LEU A 5 13.77 0.73 -7.67
N ASP A 6 13.37 -0.50 -7.37
CA ASP A 6 12.36 -1.24 -8.14
C ASP A 6 10.96 -1.08 -7.55
N MET A 7 10.82 -0.27 -6.49
CA MET A 7 9.53 0.01 -5.87
C MET A 7 8.74 0.99 -6.76
N VAL A 8 7.43 0.77 -6.85
CA VAL A 8 6.48 1.69 -7.48
C VAL A 8 5.68 2.41 -6.38
N PRO A 9 6.21 3.49 -5.77
CA PRO A 9 5.51 4.24 -4.73
C PRO A 9 4.56 5.28 -5.34
N ILE A 10 3.58 5.73 -4.56
CA ILE A 10 2.67 6.81 -4.95
C ILE A 10 2.57 7.88 -3.86
N LYS A 11 2.52 9.15 -4.28
CA LYS A 11 2.31 10.26 -3.35
C LYS A 11 0.89 10.23 -2.79
N ILE A 12 0.73 10.62 -1.52
CA ILE A 12 -0.54 10.63 -0.80
C ILE A 12 -1.64 11.42 -1.52
N THR A 13 -1.27 12.53 -2.15
CA THR A 13 -2.18 13.39 -2.93
C THR A 13 -2.61 12.78 -4.27
N ALA A 14 -1.92 11.73 -4.74
CA ALA A 14 -2.18 11.04 -6.00
C ALA A 14 -2.93 9.71 -5.83
N VAL A 15 -3.26 9.30 -4.59
CA VAL A 15 -3.93 8.02 -4.29
C VAL A 15 -5.21 7.81 -5.11
N LEU A 16 -6.04 8.84 -5.29
CA LEU A 16 -7.28 8.74 -6.07
C LEU A 16 -7.04 8.52 -7.58
N ARG A 17 -5.84 8.85 -8.08
CA ARG A 17 -5.42 8.64 -9.48
C ARG A 17 -4.58 7.37 -9.67
N SER A 18 -4.42 6.56 -8.61
CA SER A 18 -3.57 5.36 -8.61
C SER A 18 -4.01 4.26 -9.59
N ARG A 19 -5.25 4.28 -10.11
CA ARG A 19 -5.77 3.22 -11.00
C ARG A 19 -4.87 2.96 -12.21
N LYS A 20 -4.40 4.02 -12.88
CA LYS A 20 -3.54 3.87 -14.06
C LYS A 20 -2.23 3.15 -13.69
N ILE A 21 -1.64 3.54 -12.56
CA ILE A 21 -0.40 2.93 -12.03
C ILE A 21 -0.63 1.46 -11.69
N PHE A 22 -1.77 1.10 -11.10
CA PHE A 22 -2.12 -0.30 -10.85
C PHE A 22 -2.22 -1.14 -12.13
N LEU A 23 -2.80 -0.58 -13.19
CA LEU A 23 -2.94 -1.26 -14.48
C LEU A 23 -1.60 -1.40 -15.21
N GLU A 24 -0.75 -0.38 -15.17
CA GLU A 24 0.56 -0.38 -15.84
C GLU A 24 1.59 -1.23 -15.10
N SER A 25 1.63 -1.18 -13.77
CA SER A 25 2.58 -1.96 -12.96
C SER A 25 2.16 -3.42 -12.74
N GLY A 26 0.87 -3.73 -12.88
CA GLY A 26 0.31 -5.06 -12.58
C GLY A 26 0.37 -5.43 -11.09
N HIS A 27 0.71 -4.50 -10.20
CA HIS A 27 0.82 -4.77 -8.78
C HIS A 27 -0.52 -4.72 -8.07
N SER A 28 -0.72 -5.54 -7.03
CA SER A 28 -1.94 -5.46 -6.22
C SER A 28 -1.88 -4.40 -5.12
N ARG A 29 -0.67 -3.92 -4.79
CA ARG A 29 -0.41 -3.00 -3.68
C ARG A 29 0.63 -1.98 -4.07
N LEU A 30 0.41 -0.73 -3.68
CA LEU A 30 1.37 0.36 -3.88
C LEU A 30 1.66 1.04 -2.53
N PRO A 31 2.95 1.23 -2.18
CA PRO A 31 3.35 2.03 -1.03
C PRO A 31 2.96 3.50 -1.22
N VAL A 32 2.46 4.13 -0.16
CA VAL A 32 2.08 5.54 -0.16
C VAL A 32 3.07 6.33 0.67
N TYR A 33 3.57 7.43 0.13
CA TYR A 33 4.46 8.36 0.82
C TYR A 33 3.88 9.79 0.83
N GLU A 34 4.31 10.60 1.77
CA GLU A 34 3.88 11.99 1.91
C GLU A 34 4.90 12.97 1.30
N ASP A 35 6.05 13.14 1.95
CA ASP A 35 7.10 14.08 1.52
C ASP A 35 8.16 13.43 0.62
N THR A 36 8.75 12.34 1.10
CA THR A 36 9.84 11.62 0.44
C THR A 36 9.51 10.14 0.32
N ILE A 37 10.09 9.47 -0.67
CA ILE A 37 9.92 8.03 -0.88
C ILE A 37 10.44 7.19 0.30
N ASP A 38 11.34 7.74 1.12
CA ASP A 38 11.81 7.12 2.36
C ASP A 38 10.74 7.16 3.47
N HIS A 39 9.82 8.12 3.42
CA HIS A 39 8.73 8.27 4.39
C HIS A 39 7.42 7.65 3.86
N VAL A 40 7.38 6.31 3.88
CA VAL A 40 6.18 5.54 3.51
C VAL A 40 5.17 5.55 4.66
N THR A 41 4.09 6.28 4.54
CA THR A 41 3.03 6.37 5.56
C THR A 41 2.08 5.17 5.54
N GLY A 42 1.97 4.49 4.39
CA GLY A 42 1.05 3.36 4.28
C GLY A 42 1.12 2.59 2.96
N VAL A 43 0.10 1.77 2.73
CA VAL A 43 -0.07 0.94 1.54
C VAL A 43 -1.52 1.00 1.07
N ILE A 44 -1.73 1.17 -0.23
CA ILE A 44 -3.04 1.10 -0.87
C ILE A 44 -3.19 -0.21 -1.64
N HIS A 45 -4.42 -0.72 -1.72
CA HIS A 45 -4.76 -1.95 -2.43
C HIS A 45 -5.55 -1.65 -3.70
N ALA A 46 -5.22 -2.32 -4.79
CA ALA A 46 -5.94 -2.20 -6.07
C ALA A 46 -7.43 -2.53 -5.90
N ARG A 47 -7.75 -3.56 -5.09
CA ARG A 47 -9.13 -3.97 -4.77
C ARG A 47 -9.96 -2.82 -4.17
N ASP A 48 -9.39 -2.09 -3.22
CA ASP A 48 -10.09 -1.02 -2.49
C ASP A 48 -10.38 0.17 -3.42
N ILE A 49 -9.46 0.45 -4.35
CA ILE A 49 -9.61 1.47 -5.41
C ILE A 49 -10.69 1.07 -6.42
N LEU A 50 -10.73 -0.20 -6.82
CA LEU A 50 -11.73 -0.72 -7.76
C LEU A 50 -13.15 -0.71 -7.14
N GLN A 51 -13.29 -1.16 -5.89
CA GLN A 51 -14.58 -1.24 -5.21
C GLN A 51 -15.25 0.14 -4.99
N ARG A 52 -14.45 1.18 -4.79
CA ARG A 52 -14.94 2.54 -4.51
C ARG A 52 -14.83 3.47 -5.71
N TRP A 53 -14.50 2.94 -6.89
CA TRP A 53 -14.26 3.70 -8.12
C TRP A 53 -15.45 4.58 -8.52
N GLN A 54 -16.68 4.07 -8.39
CA GLN A 54 -17.89 4.82 -8.72
C GLN A 54 -18.26 5.89 -7.67
N ILE A 55 -17.76 5.76 -6.43
CA ILE A 55 -18.08 6.65 -5.29
C ILE A 55 -17.03 7.77 -5.13
N MET A 56 -15.86 7.66 -5.78
CA MET A 56 -14.78 8.67 -5.76
C MET A 56 -15.19 10.07 -6.25
N ILE A 57 -16.40 10.21 -6.81
CA ILE A 57 -16.99 11.48 -7.23
C ILE A 57 -17.46 12.32 -6.02
N VAL A 58 -17.61 11.72 -4.83
CA VAL A 58 -18.13 12.40 -3.64
C VAL A 58 -17.09 12.41 -2.52
N ASN A 59 -16.28 13.49 -2.45
CA ASN A 59 -15.50 13.91 -1.27
C ASN A 59 -14.80 12.81 -0.44
N LEU A 60 -14.27 11.77 -1.07
CA LEU A 60 -13.57 10.71 -0.36
C LEU A 60 -12.17 11.17 0.03
N PHE A 61 -11.93 11.27 1.35
CA PHE A 61 -10.60 11.47 1.90
C PHE A 61 -9.71 10.27 1.54
N TRP A 62 -8.56 10.55 0.93
CA TRP A 62 -7.56 9.53 0.55
C TRP A 62 -7.12 8.67 1.74
N ALA A 63 -7.19 9.21 2.97
CA ALA A 63 -6.85 8.50 4.21
C ALA A 63 -7.62 7.19 4.39
N ASN A 64 -8.87 7.10 3.90
CA ASN A 64 -9.70 5.90 4.02
C ASN A 64 -9.24 4.72 3.15
N PHE A 65 -8.31 4.96 2.23
CA PHE A 65 -7.71 3.93 1.37
C PHE A 65 -6.35 3.47 1.86
N ILE A 66 -5.69 4.27 2.69
CA ILE A 66 -4.33 4.02 3.15
C ILE A 66 -4.39 3.13 4.37
N ARG A 67 -3.81 1.95 4.25
CA ARG A 67 -3.58 1.06 5.39
C ARG A 67 -2.21 1.38 5.97
N PRO A 68 -2.06 1.46 7.30
CA PRO A 68 -0.78 1.82 7.92
C PRO A 68 0.31 0.80 7.54
N ALA A 69 1.47 1.31 7.15
CA ALA A 69 2.61 0.47 6.82
C ALA A 69 3.22 -0.10 8.11
N PHE A 70 3.57 -1.39 8.09
CA PHE A 70 4.28 -2.03 9.19
C PHE A 70 5.77 -2.06 8.87
N PHE A 71 6.56 -1.33 9.65
CA PHE A 71 8.01 -1.34 9.56
C PHE A 71 8.57 -2.51 10.35
N ILE A 72 9.41 -3.31 9.68
CA ILE A 72 10.04 -4.48 10.25
C ILE A 72 11.56 -4.27 10.14
N PRO A 73 12.30 -4.30 11.27
CA PRO A 73 13.75 -4.21 11.21
C PRO A 73 14.33 -5.46 10.56
N GLU A 74 15.40 -5.29 9.80
CA GLU A 74 16.05 -6.38 9.04
C GLU A 74 16.57 -7.50 9.94
N SER A 75 16.98 -7.16 11.17
CA SER A 75 17.43 -8.12 12.19
C SER A 75 16.33 -9.05 12.73
N LYS A 76 15.06 -8.81 12.38
CA LYS A 76 13.94 -9.61 12.90
C LYS A 76 13.88 -10.97 12.22
N ARG A 77 13.85 -12.03 13.04
CA ARG A 77 13.74 -13.41 12.55
C ARG A 77 12.46 -13.66 11.74
N LEU A 78 12.62 -14.35 10.63
CA LEU A 78 11.56 -14.70 9.68
C LEU A 78 10.43 -15.52 10.34
N ASP A 79 10.78 -16.47 11.21
CA ASP A 79 9.81 -17.41 11.81
C ASP A 79 8.77 -16.69 12.67
N GLY A 80 9.23 -15.70 13.44
CA GLY A 80 8.37 -14.84 14.25
C GLY A 80 7.51 -13.93 13.39
N LEU A 81 8.06 -13.44 12.27
CA LEU A 81 7.31 -12.60 11.33
C LEU A 81 6.21 -13.39 10.62
N LEU A 82 6.50 -14.59 10.11
CA LEU A 82 5.53 -15.43 9.42
C LEU A 82 4.35 -15.82 10.32
N LYS A 83 4.63 -16.19 11.58
CA LYS A 83 3.57 -16.46 12.57
C LYS A 83 2.68 -15.25 12.81
N ARG A 84 3.26 -14.04 12.86
CA ARG A 84 2.51 -12.78 13.04
C ARG A 84 1.72 -12.41 11.79
N CYS A 85 2.27 -12.62 10.60
CA CYS A 85 1.58 -12.41 9.32
C CYS A 85 0.34 -13.29 9.18
N LYS A 86 0.47 -14.59 9.48
CA LYS A 86 -0.65 -15.55 9.44
C LYS A 86 -1.77 -15.22 10.43
N ARG A 87 -1.44 -14.60 11.56
CA ARG A 87 -2.39 -14.39 12.66
C ARG A 87 -3.13 -13.05 12.62
N ASN A 88 -2.49 -11.98 12.11
CA ASN A 88 -3.06 -10.61 12.25
C ASN A 88 -2.83 -9.64 11.08
N LEU A 89 -1.78 -9.78 10.26
CA LEU A 89 -1.41 -8.69 9.33
C LEU A 89 -2.00 -8.81 7.92
N PHE A 90 -2.13 -10.04 7.41
CA PHE A 90 -2.56 -10.25 6.04
C PHE A 90 -3.54 -11.41 6.01
N ASN A 91 -4.85 -11.11 5.89
CA ASN A 91 -5.80 -12.11 5.42
C ASN A 91 -5.39 -12.48 3.98
N LEU A 92 -4.56 -13.52 3.86
CA LEU A 92 -4.17 -14.16 2.61
C LEU A 92 -5.34 -15.02 2.11
N ARG A 93 -6.46 -14.36 1.78
CA ARG A 93 -7.58 -14.93 1.02
C ARG A 93 -7.75 -14.15 -0.28
#